data_AF-A0A835VQP0-F1
#
_entry.id   AF-A0A835VQP0-F1
#
_cell.length_a   1.000
_cell.length_b   1.000
_cell.length_c   1.000
_cell.angle_alpha   90.00
_cell.angle_beta   90.00
_cell.angle_gamma   90.00
#
_symmetry.space_group_name_H-M   'P 1'
#
loop_
_entity.id
_entity.type
_entity.pdbx_description
1 polymer ?
#
loop_
_entity_poly.entity_id
_entity_poly.type
_entity_poly.pdbx_seq_one_letter_code
_entity_poly.pdbx_strand_id
1 'polypeptide(L)'
;MGSGQQQQQQQLTQQTQQSADRWRNAYRDVAGVLGLAVGGRDPDTHTVLESVRRLKASDTSAQEELRNLRRRDAALQMQLADRNLEALELRRELAAAASAAEPSVVQLKQLMLDPAVAREFARLRAELEAAQAELATAREELTAVTFTQESKVGRQLMAKCRSLQEENEEMGRELAEGKAQAAEAAAAVARAHADDLRSAYRELEDHCQVMEDEAEELQREVFALRARVTELERDAGLPPSLLPGPGGMGGMGGGMGPGGMGGGMGPGGFGGRGRFDMGGGGFRGRGRGPPGMGGFKRPFGDRDGMGGPMGGRGGFVKRIR
;
A
#
# COMPACT_ATOMS: atom_id res chain seq x y z
N MET A 1 117.77 45.55 54.58
CA MET A 1 116.40 45.25 54.09
C MET A 1 116.31 45.43 52.56
N GLY A 2 117.17 44.76 51.77
CA GLY A 2 117.22 44.92 50.31
C GLY A 2 116.97 43.64 49.48
N SER A 3 116.90 42.47 50.12
CA SER A 3 116.84 41.16 49.44
C SER A 3 115.42 40.70 49.06
N GLY A 4 114.39 41.02 49.86
CA GLY A 4 113.00 40.66 49.58
C GLY A 4 112.40 41.42 48.39
N GLN A 5 112.70 42.72 48.28
CA GLN A 5 112.34 43.52 47.10
C GLN A 5 113.06 43.02 45.84
N GLN A 6 114.33 42.59 45.93
CA GLN A 6 115.06 42.00 44.80
C GLN A 6 114.48 40.66 44.34
N GLN A 7 114.10 39.74 45.25
CA GLN A 7 113.49 38.47 44.87
C GLN A 7 112.09 38.63 44.27
N GLN A 8 111.26 39.51 44.83
CA GLN A 8 109.93 39.79 44.29
C GLN A 8 110.01 40.48 42.92
N GLN A 9 110.97 41.39 42.74
CA GLN A 9 111.26 42.02 41.46
C GLN A 9 111.76 41.00 40.42
N GLN A 10 112.58 40.02 40.82
CA GLN A 10 113.05 38.94 39.94
C GLN A 10 111.94 37.96 39.53
N GLN A 11 110.99 37.66 40.41
CA GLN A 11 109.84 36.81 40.06
C GLN A 11 108.88 37.52 39.11
N LEU A 12 108.58 38.80 39.36
CA LEU A 12 107.77 39.62 38.44
C LEU A 12 108.44 39.77 37.07
N THR A 13 109.75 39.96 37.01
CA THR A 13 110.46 40.02 35.72
C THR A 13 110.47 38.67 35.02
N GLN A 14 110.66 37.54 35.72
CA GLN A 14 110.54 36.21 35.09
C GLN A 14 109.13 35.93 34.58
N GLN A 15 108.08 36.27 35.32
CA GLN A 15 106.70 36.08 34.88
C GLN A 15 106.35 36.98 33.68
N THR A 16 106.88 38.21 33.68
CA THR A 16 106.76 39.13 32.53
C THR A 16 107.53 38.58 31.32
N GLN A 17 108.71 38.00 31.53
CA GLN A 17 109.52 37.39 30.48
C GLN A 17 108.82 36.19 29.86
N GLN A 18 108.30 35.27 30.68
CA GLN A 18 107.56 34.09 30.23
C GLN A 18 106.28 34.46 29.49
N SER A 19 105.57 35.48 29.96
CA SER A 19 104.38 36.00 29.28
C SER A 19 104.77 36.61 27.93
N ALA A 20 105.86 37.37 27.88
CA ALA A 20 106.38 37.94 26.64
C ALA A 20 106.83 36.86 25.65
N ASP A 21 107.46 35.77 26.11
CA ASP A 21 107.84 34.62 25.28
C ASP A 21 106.61 33.92 24.68
N ARG A 22 105.54 33.76 25.47
CA ARG A 22 104.27 33.19 24.96
C ARG A 22 103.64 34.06 23.89
N TRP A 23 103.60 35.39 24.09
CA TRP A 23 103.09 36.32 23.08
C TRP A 23 103.96 36.36 21.83
N ARG A 24 105.29 36.31 21.97
CA ARG A 24 106.22 36.20 20.84
C ARG A 24 105.98 34.95 20.01
N ASN A 25 105.81 33.80 20.65
CA ASN A 25 105.53 32.53 19.97
C ASN A 25 104.17 32.57 19.27
N ALA A 26 103.11 33.02 19.94
CA ALA A 26 101.78 33.16 19.33
C ALA A 26 101.78 34.13 18.14
N TYR A 27 102.51 35.24 18.24
CA TYR A 27 102.68 36.19 17.14
C TYR A 27 103.39 35.55 15.94
N ARG A 28 104.46 34.77 16.20
CA ARG A 28 105.19 34.04 15.16
C ARG A 28 104.32 32.96 14.50
N ASP A 29 103.50 32.25 15.27
CA ASP A 29 102.58 31.24 14.75
C ASP A 29 101.51 31.87 13.84
N VAL A 30 100.89 32.97 14.29
CA VAL A 30 99.91 33.72 13.48
C VAL A 30 100.56 34.22 12.20
N ALA A 31 101.75 34.80 12.29
CA ALA A 31 102.46 35.27 11.10
C ALA A 31 102.91 34.12 10.17
N GLY A 32 103.21 32.94 10.72
CA GLY A 32 103.49 31.73 9.98
C GLY A 32 102.27 31.23 9.20
N VAL A 33 101.09 31.20 9.83
CA VAL A 33 99.81 30.83 9.17
C VAL A 33 99.45 31.84 8.06
N LEU A 34 99.79 33.11 8.24
CA LEU A 34 99.58 34.17 7.25
C LEU A 34 100.63 34.17 6.13
N GLY A 35 101.67 33.32 6.22
CA GLY A 35 102.76 33.25 5.26
C GLY A 35 103.66 34.49 5.24
N LEU A 36 103.68 35.28 6.33
CA LEU A 36 104.43 36.55 6.42
C LEU A 36 105.84 36.37 7.00
N ALA A 37 106.20 35.16 7.42
CA ALA A 37 107.52 34.85 7.94
C ALA A 37 108.54 34.64 6.80
N VAL A 38 109.47 35.58 6.62
CA VAL A 38 110.56 35.49 5.62
C VAL A 38 111.90 35.38 6.35
N GLY A 39 112.60 34.24 6.17
CA GLY A 39 114.02 34.11 6.50
C GLY A 39 114.40 34.33 7.96
N GLY A 40 113.57 33.93 8.94
CA GLY A 40 113.92 33.99 10.36
C GLY A 40 113.89 35.37 11.02
N ARG A 41 113.40 36.41 10.32
CA ARG A 41 113.08 37.71 10.93
C ARG A 41 111.66 37.73 11.48
N ASP A 42 111.48 38.34 12.65
CA ASP A 42 110.15 38.60 13.18
C ASP A 42 109.42 39.58 12.23
N PRO A 43 108.21 39.25 11.77
CA PRO A 43 107.48 40.06 10.80
C PRO A 43 107.04 41.40 11.39
N ASP A 44 106.75 42.36 10.52
CA ASP A 44 106.30 43.69 10.96
C ASP A 44 104.89 43.60 11.56
N THR A 45 104.74 44.09 12.80
CA THR A 45 103.47 44.09 13.55
C THR A 45 102.31 44.69 12.77
N HIS A 46 102.56 45.76 12.00
CA HIS A 46 101.52 46.39 11.17
C HIS A 46 101.01 45.45 10.07
N THR A 47 101.92 44.76 9.37
CA THR A 47 101.57 43.83 8.27
C THR A 47 100.77 42.61 8.75
N VAL A 48 101.11 42.09 9.94
CA VAL A 48 100.37 41.00 10.57
C VAL A 48 98.98 41.47 11.01
N LEU A 49 98.85 42.67 11.58
CA LEU A 49 97.55 43.21 11.95
C LEU A 49 96.66 43.50 10.73
N GLU A 50 97.22 44.01 9.63
CA GLU A 50 96.49 44.28 8.39
C GLU A 50 95.99 43.00 7.73
N SER A 51 96.81 41.96 7.66
CA SER A 51 96.42 40.66 7.12
C SER A 51 95.38 39.95 7.98
N VAL A 52 95.48 40.02 9.32
CA VAL A 52 94.42 39.54 10.23
C VAL A 52 93.12 40.31 10.02
N ARG A 53 93.18 41.63 9.85
CA ARG A 53 91.99 42.45 9.53
C ARG A 53 91.38 42.04 8.19
N ARG A 54 92.20 41.82 7.16
CA ARG A 54 91.77 41.36 5.83
C ARG A 54 91.13 39.97 5.88
N LEU A 55 91.71 39.03 6.62
CA LEU A 55 91.12 37.70 6.82
C LEU A 55 89.79 37.77 7.56
N LYS A 56 89.69 38.59 8.62
CA LYS A 56 88.41 38.78 9.32
C LYS A 56 87.35 39.36 8.40
N ALA A 57 87.69 40.35 7.58
CA ALA A 57 86.79 40.90 6.58
C ALA A 57 86.38 39.85 5.53
N SER A 58 87.32 39.00 5.11
CA SER A 58 87.05 37.90 4.17
C SER A 58 86.16 36.82 4.78
N ASP A 59 86.36 36.45 6.04
CA ASP A 59 85.51 35.48 6.76
C ASP A 59 84.10 36.03 6.96
N THR A 60 83.96 37.30 7.35
CA THR A 60 82.63 37.93 7.43
C THR A 60 81.93 37.96 6.07
N SER A 61 82.66 38.27 4.98
CA SER A 61 82.12 38.23 3.61
C SER A 61 81.67 36.81 3.23
N ALA A 62 82.50 35.80 3.48
CA ALA A 62 82.17 34.41 3.17
C ALA A 62 80.98 33.89 4.00
N GLN A 63 80.87 34.30 5.27
CA GLN A 63 79.72 33.96 6.11
C GLN A 63 78.43 34.62 5.63
N GLU A 64 78.49 35.86 5.16
CA GLU A 64 77.36 36.55 4.54
C GLU A 64 76.94 35.88 3.23
N GLU A 65 77.89 35.50 2.38
CA GLU A 65 77.64 34.73 1.16
C GLU A 65 76.97 33.38 1.47
N LEU A 66 77.46 32.64 2.47
CA LEU A 66 76.87 31.37 2.88
C LEU A 66 75.43 31.55 3.39
N ARG A 67 75.17 32.61 4.16
CA ARG A 67 73.80 32.94 4.60
C ARG A 67 72.90 33.28 3.41
N ASN A 68 73.41 34.02 2.43
CA ASN A 68 72.66 34.35 1.21
C ASN A 68 72.38 33.11 0.37
N LEU A 69 73.34 32.20 0.21
CA LEU A 69 73.16 30.94 -0.50
C LEU A 69 72.15 30.03 0.21
N ARG A 70 72.20 29.92 1.55
CA ARG A 70 71.21 29.14 2.31
C ARG A 70 69.79 29.69 2.17
N ARG A 71 69.63 31.03 2.16
CA ARG A 71 68.33 31.67 1.90
C ARG A 71 67.82 31.37 0.49
N ARG A 72 68.70 31.41 -0.50
CA ARG A 72 68.36 31.07 -1.89
C ARG A 72 67.98 29.60 -2.03
N ASP A 73 68.74 28.70 -1.41
CA ASP A 73 68.45 27.27 -1.44
C ASP A 73 67.10 26.95 -0.79
N ALA A 74 66.81 27.52 0.38
CA ALA A 74 65.50 27.37 1.02
C ALA A 74 64.35 27.90 0.16
N ALA A 75 64.54 29.03 -0.53
CA ALA A 75 63.54 29.56 -1.46
C ALA A 75 63.32 28.65 -2.67
N LEU A 76 64.39 28.09 -3.24
CA LEU A 76 64.31 27.13 -4.35
C LEU A 76 63.65 25.83 -3.93
N GLN A 77 63.91 25.32 -2.73
CA GLN A 77 63.27 24.13 -2.18
C GLN A 77 61.75 24.34 -2.01
N MET A 78 61.33 25.52 -1.53
CA MET A 78 59.92 25.85 -1.42
C MET A 78 59.25 25.94 -2.80
N GLN A 79 59.88 26.62 -3.77
CA GLN A 79 59.37 26.69 -5.14
C GLN A 79 59.28 25.31 -5.79
N LEU A 80 60.25 24.43 -5.54
CA LEU A 80 60.23 23.06 -6.04
C LEU A 80 59.10 22.24 -5.40
N ALA A 81 58.82 22.45 -4.11
CA ALA A 81 57.67 21.85 -3.45
C ALA A 81 56.34 22.34 -4.04
N ASP A 82 56.20 23.64 -4.29
CA ASP A 82 55.01 24.23 -4.92
C ASP A 82 54.79 23.67 -6.32
N ARG A 83 55.85 23.63 -7.15
CA ARG A 83 55.79 23.03 -8.50
C ARG A 83 55.42 21.56 -8.49
N ASN A 84 55.90 20.79 -7.50
CA ASN A 84 55.53 19.39 -7.35
C ASN A 84 54.06 19.22 -6.97
N LEU A 85 53.53 20.10 -6.11
CA LEU A 85 52.11 20.11 -5.76
C LEU A 85 51.24 20.43 -6.97
N GLU A 86 51.57 21.50 -7.71
CA GLU A 86 50.89 21.87 -8.96
C GLU A 86 50.91 20.70 -9.97
N ALA A 87 52.04 19.99 -10.11
CA ALA A 87 52.13 18.83 -11.01
C ALA A 87 51.25 17.65 -10.56
N LEU A 88 51.07 17.44 -9.25
CA LEU A 88 50.15 16.44 -8.72
C LEU A 88 48.69 16.81 -8.96
N GLU A 89 48.34 18.08 -8.80
CA GLU A 89 47.00 18.60 -9.10
C GLU A 89 46.65 18.43 -10.57
N LEU A 90 47.55 18.84 -11.48
CA LEU A 90 47.36 18.64 -12.92
C LEU A 90 47.21 17.17 -13.31
N ARG A 91 47.98 16.26 -12.68
CA ARG A 91 47.81 14.81 -12.91
C ARG A 91 46.45 14.31 -12.44
N ARG A 92 45.95 14.82 -11.31
CA ARG A 92 44.63 14.46 -10.79
C ARG A 92 43.52 14.97 -11.72
N GLU A 93 43.61 16.21 -12.18
CA GLU A 93 42.67 16.77 -13.15
C GLU A 93 42.68 16.00 -14.47
N LEU A 94 43.88 15.66 -14.98
CA LEU A 94 44.02 14.84 -16.18
C LEU A 94 43.37 13.46 -16.01
N ALA A 95 43.55 12.80 -14.87
CA ALA A 95 42.92 11.51 -14.60
C ALA A 95 41.39 11.63 -14.52
N ALA A 96 40.87 12.70 -13.92
CA ALA A 96 39.44 12.97 -13.87
C ALA A 96 38.88 13.22 -15.29
N ALA A 97 39.55 14.06 -16.08
CA ALA A 97 39.18 14.35 -17.46
C ALA A 97 39.24 13.09 -18.33
N ALA A 98 40.27 12.25 -18.18
CA ALA A 98 40.40 10.99 -18.91
C ALA A 98 39.25 10.03 -18.58
N SER A 99 38.89 9.88 -17.30
CA SER A 99 37.75 9.04 -16.91
C SER A 99 36.40 9.58 -17.39
N ALA A 100 36.24 10.90 -17.47
CA ALA A 100 35.06 11.53 -18.06
C ALA A 100 35.04 11.42 -19.60
N ALA A 101 36.21 11.34 -20.23
CA ALA A 101 36.39 11.22 -21.67
C ALA A 101 36.38 9.76 -22.17
N GLU A 102 36.26 8.76 -21.29
CA GLU A 102 35.97 7.38 -21.66
C GLU A 102 34.44 7.20 -21.77
N PRO A 103 33.83 7.41 -22.95
CA PRO A 103 32.42 7.13 -23.14
C PRO A 103 32.18 5.63 -22.91
N SER A 104 31.10 5.32 -22.20
CA SER A 104 30.67 3.92 -22.05
C SER A 104 30.44 3.28 -23.43
N VAL A 105 30.66 1.97 -23.53
CA VAL A 105 30.41 1.20 -24.75
C VAL A 105 28.98 1.43 -25.31
N VAL A 106 28.01 1.74 -24.44
CA VAL A 106 26.64 2.08 -24.82
C VAL A 106 26.56 3.46 -25.51
N GLN A 107 27.23 4.47 -24.97
CA GLN A 107 27.31 5.81 -25.58
C GLN A 107 28.06 5.76 -26.92
N LEU A 108 29.15 4.98 -27.00
CA LEU A 108 29.87 4.78 -28.25
C LEU A 108 28.97 4.14 -29.32
N LYS A 109 28.23 3.09 -28.94
CA LYS A 109 27.24 2.45 -29.82
C LYS A 109 26.13 3.40 -30.25
N GLN A 110 25.66 4.28 -29.37
CA GLN A 110 24.64 5.28 -29.69
C GLN A 110 25.17 6.38 -30.62
N LEU A 111 26.44 6.77 -30.50
CA LEU A 111 27.08 7.73 -31.40
C LEU A 111 27.40 7.12 -32.78
N MET A 112 27.72 5.81 -32.81
CA MET A 112 28.02 5.07 -34.05
C MET A 112 26.78 4.58 -34.80
N LEU A 113 25.61 4.55 -34.15
CA LEU A 113 24.34 4.35 -34.83
C LEU A 113 23.87 5.69 -35.37
N ASP A 114 23.76 5.81 -36.70
CA ASP A 114 23.21 7.00 -37.34
C ASP A 114 21.83 7.33 -36.73
N PRO A 115 21.66 8.52 -36.11
CA PRO A 115 20.38 8.95 -35.55
C PRO A 115 19.22 8.87 -36.55
N ALA A 116 19.48 9.06 -37.84
CA ALA A 116 18.48 8.89 -38.89
C ALA A 116 18.05 7.42 -39.03
N VAL A 117 19.03 6.50 -39.05
CA VAL A 117 18.76 5.05 -39.09
C VAL A 117 18.01 4.58 -37.85
N ALA A 118 18.38 5.07 -36.66
CA ALA A 118 17.66 4.76 -35.42
C ALA A 118 16.19 5.22 -35.46
N ARG A 119 15.94 6.40 -36.02
CA ARG A 119 14.58 6.94 -36.22
C ARG A 119 13.78 6.11 -37.22
N GLU A 120 14.38 5.69 -38.33
CA GLU A 120 13.71 4.80 -39.29
C GLU A 120 13.42 3.43 -38.67
N PHE A 121 14.33 2.85 -37.89
CA PHE A 121 14.04 1.61 -37.16
C PHE A 121 12.90 1.77 -36.15
N ALA A 122 12.82 2.88 -35.43
CA ALA A 122 11.72 3.15 -34.52
C ALA A 122 10.39 3.31 -35.27
N ARG A 123 10.41 4.01 -36.40
CA ARG A 123 9.25 4.18 -37.28
C ARG A 123 8.77 2.84 -37.85
N LEU A 124 9.69 2.03 -38.40
CA LEU A 124 9.37 0.71 -38.94
C LEU A 124 8.82 -0.24 -37.87
N ARG A 125 9.33 -0.17 -36.63
CA ARG A 125 8.78 -0.93 -35.50
C ARG A 125 7.35 -0.50 -35.18
N ALA A 126 7.09 0.80 -35.12
CA ALA A 126 5.74 1.31 -34.87
C ALA A 126 4.76 0.94 -36.00
N GLU A 127 5.18 1.06 -37.26
CA GLU A 127 4.40 0.63 -38.42
C GLU A 127 4.13 -0.88 -38.39
N LEU A 128 5.11 -1.70 -38.00
CA LEU A 128 4.96 -3.14 -37.85
C LEU A 128 3.98 -3.50 -36.75
N GLU A 129 4.07 -2.87 -35.57
CA GLU A 129 3.14 -3.10 -34.46
C GLU A 129 1.72 -2.68 -34.83
N ALA A 130 1.55 -1.53 -35.49
CA ALA A 130 0.25 -1.08 -35.99
C ALA A 130 -0.35 -2.07 -36.99
N ALA A 131 0.43 -2.52 -37.98
CA ALA A 131 -0.02 -3.51 -38.97
C ALA A 131 -0.34 -4.87 -38.33
N GLN A 132 0.40 -5.28 -37.30
CA GLN A 132 0.10 -6.51 -36.55
C GLN A 132 -1.22 -6.40 -35.77
N ALA A 133 -1.50 -5.24 -35.17
CA ALA A 133 -2.77 -4.98 -34.50
C ALA A 133 -3.95 -5.00 -35.49
N GLU A 134 -3.83 -4.30 -36.62
CA GLU A 134 -4.84 -4.31 -37.68
C GLU A 134 -5.08 -5.72 -38.26
N LEU A 135 -4.02 -6.52 -38.42
CA LEU A 135 -4.13 -7.89 -38.87
C LEU A 135 -4.79 -8.80 -37.82
N ALA A 136 -4.58 -8.53 -36.52
CA ALA A 136 -5.28 -9.24 -35.46
C ALA A 136 -6.79 -8.91 -35.48
N THR A 137 -7.16 -7.63 -35.61
CA THR A 137 -8.57 -7.21 -35.69
C THR A 137 -9.24 -7.75 -36.95
N ALA A 138 -8.60 -7.65 -38.11
CA ALA A 138 -9.14 -8.20 -39.36
C ALA A 138 -9.29 -9.74 -39.31
N ARG A 139 -8.41 -10.44 -38.60
CA ARG A 139 -8.57 -11.88 -38.34
C ARG A 139 -9.75 -12.17 -37.42
N GLU A 140 -9.94 -11.38 -36.37
CA GLU A 140 -11.09 -11.51 -35.48
C GLU A 140 -12.40 -11.26 -36.23
N GLU A 141 -12.46 -10.20 -37.04
CA GLU A 141 -13.59 -9.90 -37.93
C GLU A 141 -13.84 -11.03 -38.93
N LEU A 142 -12.79 -11.57 -39.57
CA LEU A 142 -12.92 -12.73 -40.45
C LEU A 142 -13.47 -13.95 -39.70
N THR A 143 -13.03 -14.21 -38.47
CA THR A 143 -13.58 -15.30 -37.65
C THR A 143 -15.03 -15.06 -37.26
N ALA A 144 -15.42 -13.81 -37.01
CA ALA A 144 -16.81 -13.43 -36.75
C ALA A 144 -17.69 -13.60 -38.00
N VAL A 145 -17.19 -13.21 -39.18
CA VAL A 145 -17.92 -13.31 -40.46
C VAL A 145 -17.97 -14.75 -40.98
N THR A 146 -16.96 -15.57 -40.70
CA THR A 146 -16.95 -17.01 -41.02
C THR A 146 -17.69 -17.86 -39.98
N PHE A 147 -18.30 -17.24 -38.96
CA PHE A 147 -19.19 -17.94 -38.05
C PHE A 147 -20.39 -18.51 -38.81
N THR A 148 -20.31 -19.80 -39.06
CA THR A 148 -21.38 -20.59 -39.66
C THR A 148 -21.95 -21.52 -38.59
N GLN A 149 -23.26 -21.77 -38.64
CA GLN A 149 -23.91 -22.72 -37.73
C GLN A 149 -23.29 -24.13 -37.83
N GLU A 150 -22.64 -24.43 -38.95
CA GLU A 150 -21.91 -25.67 -39.22
C GLU A 150 -20.46 -25.70 -38.72
N SER A 151 -19.90 -24.59 -38.24
CA SER A 151 -18.59 -24.60 -37.59
C SER A 151 -18.65 -25.36 -36.26
N LYS A 152 -17.54 -25.95 -35.79
CA LYS A 152 -17.51 -26.68 -34.51
C LYS A 152 -18.00 -25.83 -33.34
N VAL A 153 -17.60 -24.56 -33.30
CA VAL A 153 -18.01 -23.58 -32.29
C VAL A 153 -19.49 -23.20 -32.48
N GLY A 154 -19.93 -22.96 -33.72
CA GLY A 154 -21.32 -22.69 -34.05
C GLY A 154 -22.28 -23.82 -33.65
N ARG A 155 -21.91 -25.08 -33.92
CA ARG A 155 -22.68 -26.26 -33.49
C ARG A 155 -22.79 -26.37 -31.97
N GLN A 156 -21.70 -26.12 -31.25
CA GLN A 156 -21.70 -26.13 -29.79
C GLN A 156 -22.59 -25.03 -29.21
N LEU A 157 -22.53 -23.82 -29.77
CA LEU A 157 -23.37 -22.71 -29.34
C LEU A 157 -24.85 -22.99 -29.62
N MET A 158 -25.18 -23.51 -30.81
CA MET A 158 -26.55 -23.91 -31.15
C MET A 158 -27.07 -25.07 -30.29
N ALA A 159 -26.22 -26.04 -29.93
CA ALA A 159 -26.58 -27.08 -28.97
C ALA A 159 -26.86 -26.51 -27.58
N LYS A 160 -26.06 -25.53 -27.13
CA LYS A 160 -26.30 -24.83 -25.86
C LYS A 160 -27.58 -24.00 -25.90
N CYS A 161 -27.88 -23.31 -26.99
CA CYS A 161 -29.13 -22.58 -27.16
C CYS A 161 -30.34 -23.51 -27.11
N ARG A 162 -30.28 -24.69 -27.76
CA ARG A 162 -31.35 -25.70 -27.68
C ARG A 162 -31.53 -26.22 -26.25
N SER A 163 -30.45 -26.57 -25.56
CA SER A 163 -30.49 -27.01 -24.16
C SER A 163 -31.15 -25.95 -23.26
N LEU A 164 -30.77 -24.68 -23.40
CA LEU A 164 -31.36 -23.59 -22.61
C LEU A 164 -32.84 -23.34 -22.96
N GLN A 165 -33.25 -23.58 -24.20
CA GLN A 165 -34.66 -23.51 -24.58
C GLN A 165 -35.44 -24.66 -23.93
N GLU A 166 -34.93 -25.89 -24.00
CA GLU A 166 -35.53 -27.06 -23.35
C GLU A 166 -35.67 -26.86 -21.83
N GLU A 167 -34.62 -26.39 -21.16
CA GLU A 167 -34.64 -26.06 -19.72
C GLU A 167 -35.67 -24.98 -19.38
N ASN A 168 -35.78 -23.92 -20.20
CA ASN A 168 -36.79 -22.88 -19.98
C ASN A 168 -38.21 -23.39 -20.18
N GLU A 169 -38.43 -24.26 -21.17
CA GLU A 169 -39.73 -24.90 -21.41
C GLU A 169 -40.09 -25.87 -20.28
N GLU A 170 -39.12 -26.57 -19.70
CA GLU A 170 -39.30 -27.44 -18.54
C GLU A 170 -39.65 -26.61 -17.28
N MET A 171 -38.88 -25.57 -16.97
CA MET A 171 -39.21 -24.65 -15.86
C MET A 171 -40.59 -24.00 -16.03
N GLY A 172 -40.96 -23.66 -17.28
CA GLY A 172 -42.29 -23.13 -17.60
C GLY A 172 -43.41 -24.14 -17.33
N ARG A 173 -43.18 -25.41 -17.67
CA ARG A 173 -44.12 -26.52 -17.39
C ARG A 173 -44.26 -26.76 -15.89
N GLU A 174 -43.16 -26.88 -15.16
CA GLU A 174 -43.18 -27.08 -13.70
C GLU A 174 -43.93 -25.95 -12.98
N LEU A 175 -43.73 -24.71 -13.42
CA LEU A 175 -44.42 -23.56 -12.84
C LEU A 175 -45.92 -23.56 -13.16
N ALA A 176 -46.32 -24.00 -14.36
CA ALA A 176 -47.72 -24.16 -14.71
C ALA A 176 -48.38 -25.30 -13.91
N GLU A 177 -47.70 -26.44 -13.78
CA GLU A 177 -48.15 -27.59 -12.98
C GLU A 177 -48.27 -27.22 -11.50
N GLY A 178 -47.28 -26.50 -10.94
CA GLY A 178 -47.32 -26.04 -9.55
C GLY A 178 -48.49 -25.09 -9.27
N LYS A 179 -48.81 -24.19 -10.22
CA LYS A 179 -50.00 -23.33 -10.13
C LYS A 179 -51.30 -24.13 -10.20
N ALA A 180 -51.37 -25.15 -11.06
CA ALA A 180 -52.54 -26.02 -11.16
C ALA A 180 -52.77 -26.80 -9.86
N GLN A 181 -51.72 -27.41 -9.31
CA GLN A 181 -51.81 -28.13 -8.03
C GLN A 181 -52.23 -27.23 -6.87
N ALA A 182 -51.70 -25.99 -6.80
CA ALA A 182 -52.11 -25.02 -5.79
C ALA A 182 -53.59 -24.64 -5.92
N ALA A 183 -54.08 -24.45 -7.15
CA ALA A 183 -55.49 -24.18 -7.42
C ALA A 183 -56.39 -25.37 -7.05
N GLU A 184 -55.96 -26.60 -7.34
CA GLU A 184 -56.68 -27.82 -6.95
C GLU A 184 -56.75 -27.98 -5.43
N ALA A 185 -55.66 -27.72 -4.71
CA ALA A 185 -55.65 -27.75 -3.25
C ALA A 185 -56.60 -26.70 -2.66
N ALA A 186 -56.61 -25.47 -3.20
CA ALA A 186 -57.55 -24.44 -2.78
C ALA A 186 -59.01 -24.84 -3.07
N ALA A 187 -59.27 -25.46 -4.22
CA ALA A 187 -60.59 -25.98 -4.56
C ALA A 187 -61.04 -27.11 -3.62
N ALA A 188 -60.13 -27.99 -3.20
CA ALA A 188 -60.42 -29.06 -2.24
C ALA A 188 -60.81 -28.50 -0.87
N VAL A 189 -60.09 -27.49 -0.36
CA VAL A 189 -60.43 -26.80 0.90
C VAL A 189 -61.77 -26.10 0.80
N ALA A 190 -62.04 -25.40 -0.32
CA ALA A 190 -63.32 -24.74 -0.53
C ALA A 190 -64.50 -25.73 -0.58
N ARG A 191 -64.31 -26.92 -1.17
CA ARG A 191 -65.33 -27.99 -1.18
C ARG A 191 -65.59 -28.53 0.21
N ALA A 192 -64.54 -28.83 0.98
CA ALA A 192 -64.68 -29.27 2.36
C ALA A 192 -65.47 -28.26 3.20
N HIS A 193 -65.13 -26.97 3.10
CA HIS A 193 -65.86 -25.92 3.80
C HIS A 193 -67.33 -25.81 3.36
N ALA A 194 -67.61 -25.99 2.07
CA ALA A 194 -68.99 -26.01 1.58
C ALA A 194 -69.79 -27.21 2.11
N ASP A 195 -69.15 -28.37 2.27
CA ASP A 195 -69.78 -29.56 2.85
C ASP A 195 -70.01 -29.40 4.36
N ASP A 196 -69.07 -28.79 5.10
CA ASP A 196 -69.25 -28.44 6.51
C ASP A 196 -70.45 -27.49 6.70
N LEU A 197 -70.55 -26.44 5.87
CA LEU A 197 -71.67 -25.50 5.91
C LEU A 197 -72.99 -26.22 5.58
N ARG A 198 -73.01 -27.10 4.58
CA ARG A 198 -74.21 -27.91 4.27
C ARG A 198 -74.62 -28.80 5.44
N SER A 199 -73.66 -29.40 6.17
CA SER A 199 -73.95 -30.18 7.37
C SER A 199 -74.55 -29.31 8.46
N ALA A 200 -73.94 -28.14 8.74
CA ALA A 200 -74.43 -27.20 9.73
C ALA A 200 -75.83 -26.66 9.39
N TYR A 201 -76.13 -26.43 8.10
CA TYR A 201 -77.47 -26.04 7.65
C TYR A 201 -78.49 -27.15 7.88
N ARG A 202 -78.15 -28.42 7.59
CA ARG A 202 -79.05 -29.55 7.88
C ARG A 202 -79.31 -29.69 9.37
N GLU A 203 -78.26 -29.59 10.19
CA GLU A 203 -78.43 -29.59 11.64
C GLU A 203 -79.36 -28.46 12.09
N LEU A 204 -79.19 -27.24 11.56
CA LEU A 204 -80.07 -26.13 11.88
C LEU A 204 -81.51 -26.36 11.41
N GLU A 205 -81.72 -26.93 10.22
CA GLU A 205 -83.04 -27.32 9.72
C GLU A 205 -83.70 -28.34 10.66
N ASP A 206 -82.96 -29.34 11.13
CA ASP A 206 -83.46 -30.31 12.11
C ASP A 206 -83.84 -29.61 13.43
N HIS A 207 -83.02 -28.67 13.92
CA HIS A 207 -83.35 -27.89 15.12
C HIS A 207 -84.62 -27.04 14.90
N CYS A 208 -84.77 -26.40 13.74
CA CYS A 208 -85.98 -25.64 13.43
C CYS A 208 -87.24 -26.52 13.45
N GLN A 209 -87.17 -27.74 12.89
CA GLN A 209 -88.29 -28.68 12.93
C GLN A 209 -88.66 -29.06 14.37
N VAL A 210 -87.67 -29.36 15.22
CA VAL A 210 -87.91 -29.66 16.64
C VAL A 210 -88.59 -28.47 17.35
N MET A 211 -88.15 -27.24 17.09
CA MET A 211 -88.77 -26.06 17.68
C MET A 211 -90.20 -25.83 17.17
N GLU A 212 -90.49 -26.16 15.90
CA GLU A 212 -91.84 -26.14 15.35
C GLU A 212 -92.74 -27.17 16.06
N ASP A 213 -92.26 -28.41 16.24
CA ASP A 213 -92.97 -29.47 16.96
C ASP A 213 -93.27 -29.09 18.43
N GLU A 214 -92.26 -28.56 19.14
CA GLU A 214 -92.43 -28.06 20.52
C GLU A 214 -93.43 -26.88 20.58
N ALA A 215 -93.39 -25.97 19.61
CA ALA A 215 -94.35 -24.87 19.54
C ALA A 215 -95.78 -25.39 19.30
N GLU A 216 -95.96 -26.40 18.45
CA GLU A 216 -97.26 -27.04 18.26
C GLU A 216 -97.74 -27.76 19.53
N GLU A 217 -96.85 -28.45 20.26
CA GLU A 217 -97.18 -29.11 21.53
C GLU A 217 -97.62 -28.10 22.59
N LEU A 218 -96.85 -27.03 22.80
CA LEU A 218 -97.22 -25.94 23.71
C LEU A 218 -98.55 -25.29 23.29
N GLN A 219 -98.80 -25.11 21.98
CA GLN A 219 -100.08 -24.61 21.50
C GLN A 219 -101.24 -25.57 21.86
N ARG A 220 -101.06 -26.89 21.74
CA ARG A 220 -102.05 -27.89 22.17
C ARG A 220 -102.32 -27.82 23.67
N GLU A 221 -101.28 -27.69 24.49
CA GLU A 221 -101.40 -27.54 25.95
C GLU A 221 -102.15 -26.26 26.33
N VAL A 222 -101.79 -25.12 25.72
CA VAL A 222 -102.48 -23.84 25.93
C VAL A 222 -103.96 -23.97 25.58
N PHE A 223 -104.30 -24.62 24.47
CA PHE A 223 -105.68 -24.84 24.09
C PHE A 223 -106.44 -25.70 25.12
N ALA A 224 -105.84 -26.79 25.60
CA ALA A 224 -106.43 -27.65 26.62
C ALA A 224 -106.62 -26.93 27.97
N LEU A 225 -105.63 -26.14 28.40
CA LEU A 225 -105.73 -25.31 29.60
C LEU A 225 -106.81 -24.24 29.46
N ARG A 226 -106.89 -23.56 28.30
CA ARG A 226 -107.97 -22.60 28.01
C ARG A 226 -109.34 -23.28 28.09
N ALA A 227 -109.50 -24.48 27.52
CA ALA A 227 -110.75 -25.23 27.60
C ALA A 227 -111.14 -25.52 29.06
N ARG A 228 -110.20 -26.00 29.88
CA ARG A 228 -110.41 -26.22 31.33
C ARG A 228 -110.77 -24.95 32.08
N VAL A 229 -110.09 -23.82 31.78
CA VAL A 229 -110.44 -22.51 32.36
C VAL A 229 -111.88 -22.13 32.00
N THR A 230 -112.27 -22.27 30.73
CA THR A 230 -113.66 -21.95 30.33
C THR A 230 -114.70 -22.89 30.95
N GLU A 231 -114.34 -24.12 31.31
CA GLU A 231 -115.21 -25.05 32.03
C GLU A 231 -115.37 -24.61 33.49
N LEU A 232 -114.27 -24.32 34.19
CA LEU A 232 -114.30 -23.81 35.57
C LEU A 232 -114.98 -22.44 35.68
N GLU A 233 -114.80 -21.54 34.71
CA GLU A 233 -115.52 -20.26 34.66
C GLU A 233 -117.03 -20.45 34.54
N ARG A 234 -117.48 -21.44 33.74
CA ARG A 234 -118.90 -21.81 33.63
C ARG A 234 -119.43 -22.37 34.95
N ASP A 235 -118.70 -23.26 35.60
CA ASP A 235 -119.10 -23.85 36.87
C ASP A 235 -119.18 -22.82 38.01
N ALA A 236 -118.28 -21.82 37.99
CA ALA A 236 -118.26 -20.72 38.95
C ALA A 236 -119.27 -19.59 38.65
N GLY A 237 -120.00 -19.66 37.53
CA GLY A 237 -120.95 -18.62 37.11
C GLY A 237 -120.30 -17.30 36.70
N LEU A 238 -119.00 -17.31 36.35
CA LEU A 238 -118.25 -16.15 35.89
C LEU A 238 -118.39 -15.99 34.36
N PRO A 239 -118.43 -14.76 33.82
CA PRO A 239 -118.46 -14.55 32.38
C PRO A 239 -117.16 -15.07 31.73
N PRO A 240 -117.23 -15.65 30.51
CA PRO A 240 -116.04 -16.20 29.86
C PRO A 240 -114.99 -15.11 29.62
N SER A 241 -113.75 -15.39 29.99
CA SER A 241 -112.63 -14.48 29.70
C SER A 241 -112.37 -14.41 28.19
N LEU A 242 -112.64 -13.24 27.58
CA LEU A 242 -112.30 -12.96 26.19
C LEU A 242 -110.77 -12.86 26.05
N LEU A 243 -110.14 -13.96 25.66
CA LEU A 243 -108.78 -13.95 25.13
C LEU A 243 -108.82 -14.21 23.63
N PRO A 244 -108.05 -13.46 22.82
CA PRO A 244 -108.12 -13.57 21.37
C PRO A 244 -107.76 -14.99 20.94
N GLY A 245 -108.55 -15.51 19.99
CA GLY A 245 -108.33 -16.81 19.36
C GLY A 245 -106.97 -16.88 18.66
N PRO A 246 -106.52 -18.08 18.31
CA PRO A 246 -105.27 -18.31 17.59
C PRO A 246 -105.44 -17.83 16.15
N GLY A 247 -105.25 -16.53 15.93
CA GLY A 247 -105.48 -15.85 14.66
C GLY A 247 -104.71 -14.53 14.64
N GLY A 248 -103.39 -14.64 14.72
CA GLY A 248 -102.47 -13.50 14.75
C GLY A 248 -101.10 -13.86 14.21
N MET A 249 -101.02 -14.69 13.16
CA MET A 249 -99.85 -14.70 12.29
C MET A 249 -99.93 -13.48 11.38
N GLY A 250 -99.11 -12.48 11.69
CA GLY A 250 -99.06 -11.21 10.97
C GLY A 250 -97.86 -10.37 11.39
N GLY A 251 -96.66 -10.93 11.21
CA GLY A 251 -95.45 -10.16 10.95
C GLY A 251 -94.78 -9.45 12.14
N MET A 252 -94.00 -10.18 12.93
CA MET A 252 -92.79 -9.63 13.55
C MET A 252 -91.72 -10.74 13.59
N GLY A 253 -90.90 -10.78 12.53
CA GLY A 253 -89.64 -11.52 12.50
C GLY A 253 -88.52 -10.53 12.27
N GLY A 254 -87.82 -10.16 13.33
CA GLY A 254 -86.57 -9.41 13.25
C GLY A 254 -85.51 -10.26 12.58
N GLY A 255 -84.83 -9.69 11.59
CA GLY A 255 -83.64 -10.26 10.96
C GLY A 255 -82.58 -9.17 10.84
N MET A 256 -81.75 -9.02 11.88
CA MET A 256 -80.49 -8.29 11.80
C MET A 256 -79.38 -9.26 11.34
N GLY A 257 -79.01 -9.15 10.06
CA GLY A 257 -77.64 -9.35 9.53
C GLY A 257 -77.06 -10.77 9.47
N PRO A 258 -75.88 -10.95 8.83
CA PRO A 258 -74.99 -9.92 8.30
C PRO A 258 -74.52 -10.10 6.84
N GLY A 259 -74.12 -8.98 6.23
CA GLY A 259 -72.88 -8.88 5.43
C GLY A 259 -72.76 -9.63 4.10
N GLY A 260 -72.65 -8.87 3.02
CA GLY A 260 -71.87 -9.33 1.86
C GLY A 260 -72.14 -8.63 0.55
N MET A 261 -71.08 -8.03 0.00
CA MET A 261 -70.85 -7.69 -1.41
C MET A 261 -71.30 -6.30 -1.92
N GLY A 262 -70.29 -5.44 -2.09
CA GLY A 262 -70.38 -4.23 -2.90
C GLY A 262 -69.20 -3.29 -2.66
N GLY A 263 -68.02 -3.61 -3.20
CA GLY A 263 -66.84 -2.76 -3.04
C GLY A 263 -65.84 -2.99 -4.16
N GLY A 264 -66.02 -2.24 -5.25
CA GLY A 264 -65.18 -2.28 -6.44
C GLY A 264 -63.78 -1.71 -6.26
N MET A 265 -62.97 -2.04 -7.25
CA MET A 265 -61.59 -1.62 -7.52
C MET A 265 -61.32 -0.11 -7.35
N GLY A 266 -60.14 0.22 -6.85
CA GLY A 266 -59.51 1.55 -6.95
C GLY A 266 -58.11 1.59 -6.31
N PRO A 267 -57.05 2.03 -7.03
CA PRO A 267 -55.65 1.81 -6.64
C PRO A 267 -54.97 3.02 -5.97
N GLY A 268 -53.86 2.75 -5.26
CA GLY A 268 -52.93 3.73 -4.67
C GLY A 268 -52.85 3.56 -3.15
N GLY A 269 -51.72 3.57 -2.46
CA GLY A 269 -50.35 4.00 -2.75
C GLY A 269 -49.75 4.45 -1.40
N PHE A 270 -48.44 4.23 -1.21
CA PHE A 270 -47.62 4.57 -0.01
C PHE A 270 -47.89 3.69 1.23
N GLY A 271 -46.92 3.07 1.91
CA GLY A 271 -45.51 3.38 2.07
C GLY A 271 -45.23 3.41 3.58
N GLY A 272 -44.49 2.45 4.13
CA GLY A 272 -44.23 2.43 5.58
C GLY A 272 -43.38 1.25 6.03
N ARG A 273 -42.18 1.56 6.52
CA ARG A 273 -41.11 0.65 6.92
C ARG A 273 -41.47 -0.16 8.16
N GLY A 274 -41.06 -1.42 8.20
CA GLY A 274 -41.10 -2.27 9.39
C GLY A 274 -40.08 -3.39 9.29
N ARG A 275 -38.85 -3.07 9.70
CA ARG A 275 -37.71 -3.97 9.85
C ARG A 275 -38.04 -5.08 10.87
N PHE A 276 -37.92 -6.34 10.48
CA PHE A 276 -37.62 -7.43 11.41
C PHE A 276 -36.46 -8.26 10.87
N ASP A 277 -35.37 -8.17 11.63
CA ASP A 277 -34.14 -8.93 11.55
C ASP A 277 -34.31 -10.17 12.43
N MET A 278 -33.97 -11.35 11.91
CA MET A 278 -33.64 -12.54 12.69
C MET A 278 -32.62 -13.34 11.87
N GLY A 279 -31.35 -13.04 12.12
CA GLY A 279 -30.24 -13.91 11.75
C GLY A 279 -30.18 -15.18 12.60
N GLY A 280 -29.49 -16.19 12.05
CA GLY A 280 -28.93 -17.29 12.82
C GLY A 280 -29.09 -18.66 12.19
N GLY A 281 -27.99 -19.27 11.73
CA GLY A 281 -27.95 -20.71 11.45
C GLY A 281 -26.90 -21.14 10.44
N GLY A 282 -25.62 -21.15 10.84
CA GLY A 282 -24.53 -21.72 10.04
C GLY A 282 -24.60 -23.26 10.00
N PHE A 283 -24.38 -23.83 8.81
CA PHE A 283 -24.09 -25.25 8.62
C PHE A 283 -22.69 -25.43 8.04
N ARG A 284 -21.77 -25.97 8.85
CA ARG A 284 -20.51 -26.56 8.39
C ARG A 284 -20.79 -28.00 7.93
N GLY A 285 -20.61 -28.27 6.64
CA GLY A 285 -20.61 -29.63 6.08
C GLY A 285 -19.21 -30.05 5.67
N ARG A 286 -18.62 -31.01 6.39
CA ARG A 286 -17.43 -31.78 6.00
C ARG A 286 -17.76 -32.66 4.79
N GLY A 287 -16.93 -32.62 3.75
CA GLY A 287 -16.94 -33.58 2.64
C GLY A 287 -15.52 -34.03 2.29
N ARG A 288 -15.21 -35.29 2.61
CA ARG A 288 -13.98 -36.03 2.28
C ARG A 288 -13.76 -36.11 0.76
N GLY A 289 -12.55 -35.78 0.30
CA GLY A 289 -12.04 -36.20 -1.03
C GLY A 289 -11.06 -37.38 -0.90
N PRO A 290 -11.00 -38.32 -1.86
CA PRO A 290 -10.13 -39.50 -1.82
C PRO A 290 -8.68 -39.21 -2.29
N PRO A 291 -7.73 -40.14 -2.05
CA PRO A 291 -6.30 -39.82 -2.07
C PRO A 291 -5.56 -40.23 -3.37
N GLY A 292 -4.63 -39.37 -3.78
CA GLY A 292 -3.33 -39.75 -4.36
C GLY A 292 -3.21 -39.91 -5.89
N MET A 293 -2.37 -39.07 -6.52
CA MET A 293 -1.04 -39.44 -7.06
C MET A 293 -0.48 -38.38 -8.01
N GLY A 294 0.83 -38.10 -7.88
CA GLY A 294 1.68 -37.39 -8.86
C GLY A 294 1.73 -35.87 -8.65
N GLY A 295 2.77 -35.23 -8.12
CA GLY A 295 4.18 -35.55 -8.18
C GLY A 295 4.86 -34.73 -9.29
N PHE A 296 5.09 -33.44 -9.08
CA PHE A 296 6.11 -32.67 -9.80
C PHE A 296 6.73 -31.62 -8.86
N LYS A 297 7.91 -31.98 -8.34
CA LYS A 297 8.89 -31.04 -7.77
C LYS A 297 9.47 -30.21 -8.91
N ARG A 298 9.60 -28.90 -8.71
CA ARG A 298 10.62 -28.10 -9.39
C ARG A 298 11.64 -27.58 -8.36
N PRO A 299 12.92 -27.45 -8.75
CA PRO A 299 14.03 -27.45 -7.82
C PRO A 299 14.75 -26.08 -7.74
N PHE A 300 15.46 -25.87 -6.64
CA PHE A 300 16.52 -24.86 -6.40
C PHE A 300 16.12 -23.36 -6.50
N GLY A 301 16.51 -22.50 -5.56
CA GLY A 301 17.47 -22.69 -4.49
C GLY A 301 17.45 -21.55 -3.48
N ASP A 302 18.08 -21.86 -2.35
CA ASP A 302 18.43 -20.98 -1.26
C ASP A 302 19.28 -19.80 -1.75
N ARG A 303 19.03 -18.61 -1.20
CA ARG A 303 20.07 -17.61 -1.03
C ARG A 303 19.83 -16.79 0.23
N ASP A 304 20.79 -16.93 1.13
CA ASP A 304 20.98 -16.18 2.36
C ASP A 304 21.07 -14.67 2.16
N GLY A 305 20.63 -13.93 3.18
CA GLY A 305 21.47 -12.95 3.87
C GLY A 305 21.58 -11.52 3.32
N MET A 306 21.70 -10.58 4.27
CA MET A 306 21.94 -9.13 4.15
C MET A 306 20.65 -8.30 3.95
N GLY A 307 20.25 -7.34 4.79
CA GLY A 307 20.93 -6.61 5.86
C GLY A 307 20.75 -5.09 5.67
N GLY A 308 19.82 -4.47 6.40
CA GLY A 308 19.71 -3.00 6.63
C GLY A 308 19.32 -2.11 5.43
N PRO A 309 18.82 -0.86 5.63
CA PRO A 309 19.27 0.07 6.67
C PRO A 309 18.16 0.74 7.53
N MET A 310 18.55 1.04 8.76
CA MET A 310 17.94 2.03 9.66
C MET A 310 18.50 3.43 9.37
N GLY A 311 17.70 4.47 9.58
CA GLY A 311 18.20 5.77 10.05
C GLY A 311 17.84 7.01 9.23
N GLY A 312 16.58 7.45 9.31
CA GLY A 312 16.21 8.82 8.96
C GLY A 312 16.06 9.67 10.22
N ARG A 313 17.08 10.47 10.57
CA ARG A 313 16.97 11.57 11.54
C ARG A 313 17.47 12.87 10.93
N GLY A 314 16.57 13.85 10.89
CA GLY A 314 16.77 15.21 11.40
C GLY A 314 17.80 16.13 10.73
N GLY A 315 17.33 17.24 10.16
CA GLY A 315 18.16 18.38 9.79
C GLY A 315 17.36 19.55 9.20
N PHE A 316 16.79 20.37 10.06
CA PHE A 316 16.14 21.66 9.78
C PHE A 316 17.15 22.76 9.37
N VAL A 317 16.60 23.90 8.90
CA VAL A 317 17.18 25.28 8.85
C VAL A 317 18.07 25.56 7.61
N LYS A 318 17.98 26.64 6.82
CA LYS A 318 17.46 28.03 7.00
C LYS A 318 17.02 28.64 5.66
N ARG A 319 16.02 29.52 5.77
CA ARG A 319 15.62 30.57 4.82
C ARG A 319 16.56 31.78 4.96
N ILE A 320 16.92 32.43 3.86
CA ILE A 320 17.45 33.80 3.58
C ILE A 320 17.97 33.68 2.13
N ARG A 321 17.62 34.47 1.10
CA ARG A 321 17.07 35.82 0.96
C ARG A 321 16.25 35.84 -0.33
#